data_AF-A0A2R7NTJ0-F1
#
_entry.id   AF-A0A2R7NTJ0-F1
#
_cell.length_a   1.000
_cell.length_b   1.000
_cell.length_c   1.000
_cell.angle_alpha   90.00
_cell.angle_beta   90.00
_cell.angle_gamma   90.00
#
_symmetry.space_group_name_H-M   'P 1'
#
loop_
_entity.id
_entity.type
_entity.pdbx_description
1 polymer ?
#
loop_
_entity_poly.entity_id
_entity_poly.type
_entity_poly.pdbx_seq_one_letter_code
_entity_poly.pdbx_strand_id
1 'polypeptide(L)'
;MLWIALIVNAAMFVVELGAGAQSGSASLLADAIDFLGDAANYGLSLWVLAMALTWRARAALLKGASMLAFGVFVIGRVAWGVWQGVPPEPFTMGGVGLLALAANLGVAALLYAWREGDANMRGVWLCTRNDALGNLAVMAAALGVLGTGTAWPDLVVAAVMAGLAISGGWSVIRHARQELASTAGAPAAHGH
;
A
#
# COMPACT_ATOMS: atom_id res chain seq x y z
N MET A 1 -1.92 16.27 11.40
CA MET A 1 -2.12 14.83 11.63
C MET A 1 -1.69 13.97 10.45
N LEU A 2 -2.09 14.32 9.21
CA LEU A 2 -1.64 13.61 8.00
C LEU A 2 -0.10 13.55 7.86
N TRP A 3 0.65 14.53 8.37
CA TRP A 3 2.12 14.50 8.38
C TRP A 3 2.69 13.36 9.24
N ILE A 4 2.04 13.02 10.36
CA ILE A 4 2.44 11.89 11.22
C ILE A 4 2.16 10.59 10.48
N ALA A 5 0.95 10.44 9.92
CA ALA A 5 0.59 9.26 9.12
C ALA A 5 1.55 9.07 7.93
N LEU A 6 1.92 10.14 7.24
CA LEU A 6 2.91 10.13 6.18
C LEU A 6 4.28 9.63 6.65
N ILE A 7 4.80 10.19 7.75
CA ILE A 7 6.12 9.81 8.27
C ILE A 7 6.12 8.34 8.70
N VAL A 8 5.07 7.89 9.39
CA VAL A 8 4.96 6.49 9.84
C VAL A 8 4.90 5.53 8.66
N ASN A 9 4.05 5.81 7.66
CA ASN A 9 3.94 4.94 6.48
C ASN A 9 5.21 4.95 5.63
N ALA A 10 5.84 6.11 5.45
CA ALA A 10 7.10 6.19 4.72
C ALA A 10 8.24 5.46 5.45
N ALA A 11 8.29 5.53 6.79
CA ALA A 11 9.27 4.80 7.58
C ALA A 11 9.05 3.29 7.49
N MET A 12 7.79 2.83 7.63
CA MET A 12 7.44 1.42 7.47
C MET A 12 7.78 0.89 6.08
N PHE A 13 7.50 1.64 5.02
CA PHE A 13 7.90 1.28 3.67
C PHE A 13 9.41 0.98 3.57
N VAL A 14 10.26 1.83 4.15
CA VAL A 14 11.71 1.62 4.12
C VAL A 14 12.13 0.40 4.94
N VAL A 15 11.52 0.22 6.13
CA VAL A 15 11.79 -0.93 6.99
C VAL A 15 11.40 -2.24 6.30
N GLU A 16 10.20 -2.32 5.74
CA GLU A 16 9.69 -3.52 5.08
C GLU A 16 10.41 -3.82 3.78
N LEU A 17 10.79 -2.79 3.01
CA LEU A 17 11.59 -2.97 1.80
C LEU A 17 12.97 -3.56 2.15
N GLY A 18 13.63 -3.03 3.19
CA GLY A 18 14.90 -3.53 3.67
C GLY A 18 14.80 -4.95 4.24
N ALA A 19 13.80 -5.19 5.09
CA ALA A 19 13.56 -6.48 5.71
C ALA A 19 13.14 -7.56 4.70
N GLY A 20 12.28 -7.24 3.74
CA GLY A 20 11.87 -8.15 2.67
C GLY A 20 13.04 -8.51 1.75
N ALA A 21 13.91 -7.54 1.44
CA ALA A 21 15.14 -7.81 0.68
C ALA A 21 16.14 -8.68 1.46
N GLN A 22 16.33 -8.43 2.76
CA GLN A 22 17.27 -9.16 3.61
C GLN A 22 16.79 -10.58 3.96
N SER A 23 15.52 -10.71 4.35
CA SER A 23 14.91 -12.01 4.73
C SER A 23 14.54 -12.86 3.52
N GLY A 24 14.47 -12.26 2.33
CA GLY A 24 13.98 -12.91 1.12
C GLY A 24 12.45 -12.99 1.02
N SER A 25 11.69 -12.47 2.00
CA SER A 25 10.22 -12.52 2.03
C SER A 25 9.60 -11.70 0.91
N ALA A 26 8.84 -12.37 0.06
CA ALA A 26 8.06 -11.73 -0.98
C ALA A 26 6.82 -11.03 -0.42
N SER A 27 6.26 -11.49 0.71
CA SER A 27 5.07 -10.86 1.29
C SER A 27 5.41 -9.55 1.98
N LEU A 28 6.58 -9.43 2.65
CA LEU A 28 7.06 -8.15 3.18
C LEU A 28 7.28 -7.12 2.07
N LEU A 29 7.82 -7.56 0.92
CA LEU A 29 7.97 -6.68 -0.25
C LEU A 29 6.61 -6.25 -0.83
N ALA A 30 5.58 -7.10 -0.71
CA ALA A 30 4.22 -6.77 -1.12
C ALA A 30 3.56 -5.77 -0.18
N ASP A 31 3.70 -5.97 1.14
CA ASP A 31 3.13 -5.11 2.18
C ASP A 31 3.74 -3.71 2.17
N ALA A 32 5.04 -3.61 1.85
CA ALA A 32 5.72 -2.35 1.60
C ALA A 32 5.04 -1.50 0.50
N ILE A 33 4.40 -2.12 -0.50
CA ILE A 33 3.67 -1.40 -1.56
C ILE A 33 2.48 -0.64 -0.98
N ASP A 34 1.78 -1.24 -0.03
CA ASP A 34 0.59 -0.66 0.58
C ASP A 34 1.00 0.56 1.44
N PHE A 35 2.05 0.43 2.26
CA PHE A 35 2.64 1.55 3.01
C PHE A 35 3.11 2.69 2.10
N LEU A 36 3.73 2.38 0.95
CA LEU A 36 4.12 3.39 -0.03
C LEU A 36 2.91 4.08 -0.64
N GLY A 37 1.87 3.32 -0.99
CA GLY A 37 0.62 3.82 -1.54
C GLY A 37 -0.09 4.78 -0.59
N ASP A 38 -0.05 4.49 0.71
CA ASP A 38 -0.62 5.30 1.78
C ASP A 38 0.22 6.54 2.06
N ALA A 39 1.54 6.42 2.16
CA ALA A 39 2.45 7.56 2.27
C ALA A 39 2.25 8.55 1.10
N ALA A 40 2.14 8.04 -0.13
CA ALA A 40 1.83 8.85 -1.31
C ALA A 40 0.45 9.51 -1.22
N ASN A 41 -0.55 8.83 -0.67
CA ASN A 41 -1.90 9.37 -0.49
C ASN A 41 -1.92 10.51 0.55
N TYR A 42 -1.23 10.32 1.68
CA TYR A 42 -1.11 11.35 2.71
C TYR A 42 -0.31 12.54 2.21
N GLY A 43 0.79 12.30 1.49
CA GLY A 43 1.62 13.34 0.90
C GLY A 43 0.87 14.15 -0.14
N LEU A 44 0.09 13.49 -0.99
CA LEU A 44 -0.79 14.15 -1.93
C LEU A 44 -1.86 14.98 -1.20
N SER A 45 -2.50 14.42 -0.18
CA SER A 45 -3.54 15.13 0.58
C SER A 45 -3.00 16.37 1.28
N LEU A 46 -1.74 16.33 1.73
CA LEU A 46 -1.05 17.47 2.34
C LEU A 46 -0.65 18.53 1.32
N TRP A 47 -0.25 18.12 0.11
CA TRP A 47 0.11 19.03 -0.98
C TRP A 47 -1.13 19.65 -1.64
N VAL A 48 -2.24 18.91 -1.74
CA VAL A 48 -3.44 19.27 -2.52
C VAL A 48 -4.39 20.21 -1.79
N LEU A 49 -4.12 20.62 -0.55
CA LEU A 49 -4.93 21.63 0.14
C LEU A 49 -4.97 23.01 -0.58
N ALA A 50 -4.21 23.22 -1.67
CA ALA A 50 -4.25 24.46 -2.47
C ALA A 50 -4.10 24.29 -4.01
N MET A 51 -4.24 23.09 -4.62
CA MET A 51 -3.91 22.87 -6.05
C MET A 51 -5.09 22.46 -6.96
N ALA A 52 -4.98 22.81 -8.25
CA ALA A 52 -5.96 22.51 -9.30
C ALA A 52 -6.15 20.99 -9.54
N LEU A 53 -7.37 20.60 -9.93
CA LEU A 53 -7.83 19.22 -10.16
C LEU A 53 -6.89 18.38 -11.05
N THR A 54 -6.27 19.02 -12.05
CA THR A 54 -5.31 18.39 -12.98
C THR A 54 -4.05 17.86 -12.30
N TRP A 55 -3.54 18.54 -11.27
CA TRP A 55 -2.37 18.08 -10.51
C TRP A 55 -2.70 16.88 -9.63
N ARG A 56 -3.90 16.87 -9.04
CA ARG A 56 -4.41 15.74 -8.25
C ARG A 56 -4.51 14.47 -9.10
N ALA A 57 -5.07 14.57 -10.30
CA ALA A 57 -5.20 13.44 -11.20
C ALA A 57 -3.84 12.95 -11.75
N ARG A 58 -2.90 13.85 -12.05
CA ARG A 58 -1.53 13.46 -12.43
C ARG A 58 -0.79 12.72 -11.32
N ALA A 59 -0.94 13.16 -10.07
CA ALA A 59 -0.33 12.47 -8.94
C ALA A 59 -0.97 11.10 -8.69
N ALA A 60 -2.30 10.97 -8.85
CA ALA A 60 -2.98 9.69 -8.80
C ALA A 60 -2.48 8.72 -9.90
N LEU A 61 -2.19 9.22 -11.11
CA LEU A 61 -1.56 8.41 -12.16
C LEU A 61 -0.17 7.91 -11.76
N LEU A 62 0.66 8.78 -11.19
CA LEU A 62 1.99 8.39 -10.72
C LEU A 62 1.87 7.30 -9.65
N LYS A 63 1.00 7.49 -8.65
CA LYS A 63 0.72 6.49 -7.61
C LYS A 63 0.31 5.15 -8.22
N GLY A 64 -0.70 5.15 -9.10
CA GLY A 64 -1.19 3.92 -9.72
C GLY A 64 -0.14 3.23 -10.59
N ALA A 65 0.70 4.00 -11.29
CA ALA A 65 1.81 3.46 -12.07
C ALA A 65 2.89 2.83 -11.17
N SER A 66 3.24 3.48 -10.06
CA SER A 66 4.15 2.93 -9.06
C SER A 66 3.64 1.63 -8.47
N MET A 67 2.35 1.56 -8.08
CA MET A 67 1.74 0.33 -7.55
C MET A 67 1.75 -0.80 -8.57
N LEU A 68 1.46 -0.52 -9.85
CA LEU A 68 1.54 -1.52 -10.92
C LEU A 68 2.98 -2.04 -11.10
N ALA A 69 3.95 -1.13 -11.21
CA ALA A 69 5.35 -1.50 -11.42
C ALA A 69 5.88 -2.37 -10.27
N PHE A 70 5.58 -1.98 -9.03
CA PHE A 70 5.99 -2.73 -7.84
C PHE A 70 5.24 -4.05 -7.70
N GLY A 71 3.94 -4.09 -8.01
CA GLY A 71 3.17 -5.33 -8.02
C GLY A 71 3.71 -6.35 -9.03
N VAL A 72 4.06 -5.92 -10.24
CA VAL A 72 4.73 -6.77 -11.24
C VAL A 72 6.09 -7.24 -10.75
N PHE A 73 6.87 -6.36 -10.11
CA PHE A 73 8.14 -6.73 -9.49
C PHE A 73 7.97 -7.83 -8.42
N VAL A 74 6.96 -7.71 -7.55
CA VAL A 74 6.67 -8.73 -6.54
C VAL A 74 6.24 -10.06 -7.18
N ILE A 75 5.43 -10.04 -8.24
CA ILE A 75 5.12 -11.28 -9.00
C ILE A 75 6.39 -11.93 -9.55
N GLY A 76 7.33 -11.12 -10.07
CA GLY A 76 8.65 -11.60 -10.50
C GLY A 76 9.44 -12.23 -9.34
N ARG A 77 9.42 -11.61 -8.16
CA ARG A 77 10.04 -12.15 -6.93
C ARG A 77 9.38 -13.44 -6.46
N VAL A 78 8.06 -13.56 -6.55
CA VAL A 78 7.33 -14.80 -6.24
C VAL A 78 7.75 -15.91 -7.21
N ALA A 79 7.75 -15.65 -8.51
CA ALA A 79 8.17 -16.65 -9.51
C ALA A 79 9.62 -17.10 -9.28
N TRP A 80 10.50 -16.17 -8.95
CA TRP A 80 11.89 -16.46 -8.59
C TRP A 80 11.99 -17.29 -7.30
N GLY A 81 11.19 -16.96 -6.29
CA GLY A 81 11.13 -17.70 -5.02
C GLY A 81 10.63 -19.13 -5.18
N VAL A 82 9.65 -19.36 -6.06
CA VAL A 82 9.20 -20.72 -6.44
C VAL A 82 10.35 -21.54 -7.04
N TRP A 83 11.23 -20.91 -7.83
CA TRP A 83 12.37 -21.60 -8.43
C TRP A 83 13.51 -21.87 -7.44
N GLN A 84 13.80 -20.93 -6.53
CA GLN A 84 14.86 -21.12 -5.54
C GLN A 84 14.46 -22.06 -4.39
N GLY A 85 13.19 -22.05 -4.00
CA GLY A 85 12.66 -22.88 -2.91
C GLY A 85 13.22 -22.56 -1.52
N VAL A 86 14.00 -21.49 -1.36
CA VAL A 86 14.60 -21.08 -0.09
C VAL A 86 13.55 -20.35 0.75
N PRO A 87 13.18 -20.87 1.94
CA PRO A 87 12.23 -20.21 2.83
C PRO A 87 12.83 -18.90 3.38
N PRO A 88 12.01 -17.85 3.54
CA PRO A 88 12.46 -16.62 4.18
C PRO A 88 12.74 -16.83 5.68
N GLU A 89 13.55 -15.94 6.25
CA GLU A 89 13.91 -16.00 7.67
C GLU A 89 12.67 -15.66 8.54
N PRO A 90 12.11 -16.64 9.30
CA PRO A 90 10.77 -16.48 9.89
C PRO A 90 10.69 -15.43 10.99
N PHE A 91 11.77 -15.22 11.74
CA PHE A 91 11.77 -14.28 12.86
C PHE A 91 11.81 -12.82 12.40
N THR A 92 12.61 -12.48 11.38
CA THR A 92 12.58 -11.16 10.73
C THR A 92 11.23 -10.93 10.09
N MET A 93 10.70 -11.93 9.38
CA MET A 93 9.39 -11.84 8.72
C MET A 93 8.25 -11.58 9.73
N GLY A 94 8.18 -12.37 10.80
CA GLY A 94 7.15 -12.22 11.83
C GLY A 94 7.31 -10.96 12.68
N GLY A 95 8.55 -10.60 13.04
CA GLY A 95 8.83 -9.40 13.82
C GLY A 95 8.48 -8.12 13.08
N VAL A 96 8.83 -8.05 11.79
CA VAL A 96 8.50 -6.89 10.95
C VAL A 96 7.01 -6.83 10.66
N GLY A 97 6.35 -7.95 10.35
CA GLY A 97 4.90 -7.98 10.16
C GLY A 97 4.11 -7.55 11.41
N LEU A 98 4.60 -7.87 12.62
CA LEU A 98 3.99 -7.39 13.86
C LEU A 98 4.19 -5.87 14.04
N LEU A 99 5.37 -5.36 13.70
CA LEU A 99 5.67 -3.92 13.69
C LEU A 99 4.78 -3.17 12.69
N ALA A 100 4.58 -3.72 11.50
CA ALA A 100 3.67 -3.20 10.47
C ALA A 100 2.23 -3.15 10.96
N LEU A 101 1.75 -4.23 11.61
CA LEU A 101 0.43 -4.25 12.23
C LEU A 101 0.27 -3.16 13.28
N ALA A 102 1.25 -3.01 14.17
CA ALA A 102 1.23 -1.98 15.21
C ALA A 102 1.23 -0.55 14.62
N ALA A 103 2.02 -0.32 13.57
CA ALA A 103 2.09 0.97 12.89
C ALA A 103 0.75 1.34 12.24
N ASN A 104 0.14 0.44 11.47
CA ASN A 104 -1.15 0.69 10.82
C ASN A 104 -2.28 0.87 11.84
N LEU A 105 -2.33 0.07 12.90
CA LEU A 105 -3.31 0.26 13.98
C LEU A 105 -3.09 1.59 14.71
N GLY A 106 -1.84 2.01 14.90
CA GLY A 106 -1.50 3.31 15.50
C GLY A 106 -1.97 4.48 14.64
N VAL A 107 -1.70 4.45 13.33
CA VAL A 107 -2.18 5.47 12.37
C VAL A 107 -3.70 5.51 12.32
N ALA A 108 -4.36 4.34 12.28
CA ALA A 108 -5.80 4.24 12.28
C ALA A 108 -6.43 4.79 13.58
N ALA A 109 -5.89 4.44 14.74
CA ALA A 109 -6.35 4.94 16.02
C ALA A 109 -6.15 6.46 16.13
N LEU A 110 -5.03 6.98 15.64
CA LEU A 110 -4.76 8.42 15.58
C LEU A 110 -5.79 9.15 14.71
N LEU A 111 -6.08 8.64 13.51
CA LEU A 111 -7.08 9.22 12.61
C LEU A 111 -8.50 9.11 13.18
N TYR A 112 -8.80 8.01 13.90
CA TYR A 112 -10.09 7.81 14.56
C TYR A 112 -10.29 8.72 15.77
N ALA A 113 -9.26 8.94 16.59
CA ALA A 113 -9.35 9.80 17.76
C ALA A 113 -9.64 11.26 17.42
N TRP A 114 -9.25 11.71 16.22
CA TRP A 114 -9.43 13.09 15.74
C TRP A 114 -10.59 13.25 14.75
N ARG A 115 -11.58 12.36 14.81
CA ARG A 115 -12.69 12.27 13.84
C ARG A 115 -13.82 13.28 14.01
N GLU A 116 -13.73 14.19 14.98
CA GLU A 116 -14.83 15.09 15.35
C GLU A 116 -15.11 16.11 14.23
N GLY A 117 -16.14 15.83 13.41
CA GLY A 117 -16.75 16.86 12.55
C GLY A 117 -17.50 16.42 11.30
N ASP A 118 -17.27 15.25 10.68
CA ASP A 118 -17.86 15.04 9.35
C ASP A 118 -18.10 13.58 8.91
N ALA A 119 -19.08 13.39 8.03
CA ALA A 119 -19.67 12.12 7.57
C ALA A 119 -18.72 11.18 6.76
N ASN A 120 -17.41 11.43 6.75
CA ASN A 120 -16.44 10.73 5.89
C ASN A 120 -15.76 9.49 6.51
N MET A 121 -16.28 9.03 7.65
CA MET A 121 -15.74 7.89 8.44
C MET A 121 -15.66 6.56 7.69
N ARG A 122 -16.53 6.37 6.68
CA ARG A 122 -16.55 5.16 5.86
C ARG A 122 -15.29 5.00 5.01
N GLY A 123 -14.71 6.09 4.51
CA GLY A 123 -13.49 6.04 3.70
C GLY A 123 -12.28 5.59 4.50
N VAL A 124 -12.13 6.09 5.74
CA VAL A 124 -11.07 5.68 6.66
C VAL A 124 -11.24 4.21 7.06
N TRP A 125 -12.46 3.78 7.40
CA TRP A 125 -12.75 2.39 7.77
C TRP A 125 -12.40 1.37 6.66
N LEU A 126 -12.69 1.71 5.41
CA LEU A 126 -12.36 0.87 4.26
C LEU A 126 -10.84 0.74 4.05
N CYS A 127 -10.09 1.82 4.23
CA CYS A 127 -8.62 1.81 4.12
C CYS A 127 -8.01 0.98 5.25
N THR A 128 -8.38 1.27 6.49
CA THR A 128 -7.90 0.55 7.68
C THR A 128 -8.18 -0.95 7.61
N ARG A 129 -9.31 -1.34 7.02
CA ARG A 129 -9.66 -2.77 6.88
C ARG A 129 -8.73 -3.48 5.88
N ASN A 130 -8.42 -2.86 4.75
CA ASN A 130 -7.53 -3.46 3.76
C ASN A 130 -6.12 -3.60 4.33
N ASP A 131 -5.61 -2.56 5.00
CA ASP A 131 -4.28 -2.55 5.61
C ASP A 131 -4.17 -3.59 6.73
N ALA A 132 -5.22 -3.73 7.56
CA ALA A 132 -5.26 -4.75 8.59
C ALA A 132 -5.32 -6.17 8.00
N LEU A 133 -6.05 -6.38 6.90
CA LEU A 133 -6.09 -7.68 6.22
C LEU A 133 -4.75 -8.05 5.59
N GLY A 134 -4.03 -7.09 5.00
CA GLY A 134 -2.67 -7.27 4.47
C GLY A 134 -1.70 -7.71 5.57
N ASN A 135 -1.59 -6.92 6.64
CA ASN A 135 -0.74 -7.21 7.79
C ASN A 135 -1.06 -8.57 8.43
N LEU A 136 -2.35 -8.91 8.58
CA LEU A 136 -2.77 -10.22 9.09
C LEU A 136 -2.37 -11.36 8.16
N ALA A 137 -2.43 -11.15 6.84
CA ALA A 137 -1.98 -12.15 5.87
C ALA A 137 -0.45 -12.35 5.97
N VAL A 138 0.33 -11.29 6.13
CA VAL A 138 1.79 -11.36 6.36
C VAL A 138 2.11 -12.12 7.65
N MET A 139 1.39 -11.83 8.74
CA MET A 139 1.56 -12.57 10.00
C MET A 139 1.20 -14.06 9.86
N ALA A 140 0.11 -14.37 9.14
CA ALA A 140 -0.27 -15.75 8.87
C ALA A 140 0.78 -16.47 8.01
N ALA A 141 1.38 -15.77 7.03
CA ALA A 141 2.49 -16.30 6.25
C ALA A 141 3.71 -16.56 7.12
N ALA A 142 4.10 -15.63 8.00
CA ALA A 142 5.25 -15.80 8.89
C ALA A 142 5.08 -17.01 9.82
N LEU A 143 3.91 -17.19 10.42
CA LEU A 143 3.57 -18.37 11.22
C LEU A 143 3.57 -19.65 10.38
N GLY A 144 3.07 -19.57 9.14
CA GLY A 144 3.10 -20.66 8.18
C GLY A 144 4.52 -21.08 7.80
N VAL A 145 5.41 -20.13 7.51
CA VAL A 145 6.83 -20.40 7.21
C VAL A 145 7.52 -20.99 8.43
N LEU A 146 7.27 -20.45 9.63
CA LEU A 146 7.82 -20.99 10.87
C LEU A 146 7.35 -22.43 11.15
N GLY A 147 6.08 -22.72 10.91
CA GLY A 147 5.49 -24.04 11.18
C GLY A 147 5.80 -25.09 10.10
N THR A 148 5.87 -24.68 8.83
CA THR A 148 6.11 -25.61 7.70
C THR A 148 7.59 -25.72 7.31
N GLY A 149 8.40 -24.71 7.65
CA GLY A 149 9.78 -24.59 7.17
C GLY A 149 9.90 -24.35 5.65
N THR A 150 8.83 -23.95 4.98
CA THR A 150 8.79 -23.78 3.51
C THR A 150 8.49 -22.35 3.10
N ALA A 151 8.90 -21.97 1.88
CA ALA A 151 8.62 -20.65 1.31
C ALA A 151 7.15 -20.48 0.87
N TRP A 152 6.39 -21.57 0.72
CA TRP A 152 5.05 -21.55 0.14
C TRP A 152 4.07 -20.59 0.83
N PRO A 153 3.99 -20.52 2.17
CA PRO A 153 3.09 -19.57 2.84
C PRO A 153 3.38 -18.11 2.50
N ASP A 154 4.65 -17.72 2.45
CA ASP A 154 5.09 -16.37 2.03
C ASP A 154 4.73 -16.10 0.56
N LEU A 155 5.05 -17.03 -0.34
CA LEU A 155 4.83 -16.88 -1.78
C LEU A 155 3.34 -16.77 -2.14
N VAL A 156 2.47 -17.53 -1.47
CA VAL A 156 1.02 -17.48 -1.70
C VAL A 156 0.46 -16.12 -1.27
N VAL A 157 0.82 -15.65 -0.07
CA VAL A 157 0.36 -14.35 0.42
C VAL A 157 0.89 -13.22 -0.44
N ALA A 158 2.17 -13.25 -0.80
CA ALA A 158 2.79 -12.28 -1.70
C ALA A 158 2.09 -12.22 -3.06
N ALA A 159 1.73 -13.38 -3.64
CA ALA A 159 1.01 -13.43 -4.91
C ALA A 159 -0.37 -12.79 -4.84
N VAL A 160 -1.12 -13.05 -3.76
CA VAL A 160 -2.44 -12.44 -3.52
C VAL A 160 -2.31 -10.92 -3.39
N MET A 161 -1.40 -10.45 -2.53
CA MET A 161 -1.18 -9.01 -2.30
C MET A 161 -0.71 -8.30 -3.57
N ALA A 162 0.22 -8.89 -4.31
CA ALA A 162 0.65 -8.34 -5.59
C ALA A 162 -0.49 -8.25 -6.61
N GLY A 163 -1.36 -9.27 -6.67
CA GLY A 163 -2.58 -9.23 -7.50
C GLY A 163 -3.52 -8.09 -7.11
N LEU A 164 -3.72 -7.87 -5.80
CA LEU A 164 -4.52 -6.77 -5.28
C LEU A 164 -3.88 -5.41 -5.64
N ALA A 165 -2.58 -5.24 -5.42
CA ALA A 165 -1.84 -4.02 -5.77
C ALA A 165 -1.93 -3.69 -7.26
N ILE A 166 -1.79 -4.70 -8.14
CA ILE A 166 -1.94 -4.53 -9.59
C ILE A 166 -3.37 -4.08 -9.94
N SER A 167 -4.38 -4.75 -9.39
CA SER A 167 -5.78 -4.41 -9.66
C SER A 167 -6.15 -3.02 -9.14
N GLY A 168 -5.66 -2.65 -7.96
CA GLY A 168 -5.84 -1.33 -7.35
C GLY A 168 -5.13 -0.24 -8.15
N GLY A 169 -3.86 -0.44 -8.51
CA GLY A 169 -3.09 0.50 -9.35
C GLY A 169 -3.75 0.74 -10.70
N TRP A 170 -4.27 -0.30 -11.34
CA TRP A 170 -5.02 -0.19 -12.59
C TRP A 170 -6.33 0.62 -12.43
N SER A 171 -7.09 0.37 -11.36
CA SER A 171 -8.31 1.13 -11.06
C SER A 171 -7.99 2.62 -10.84
N VAL A 172 -6.96 2.93 -10.06
CA VAL A 172 -6.51 4.32 -9.81
C VAL A 172 -6.13 5.02 -11.11
N ILE A 173 -5.35 4.37 -11.98
CA ILE A 173 -4.97 4.94 -13.29
C ILE A 173 -6.20 5.22 -14.14
N ARG A 174 -7.14 4.28 -14.20
CA ARG A 174 -8.37 4.44 -14.99
C ARG A 174 -9.18 5.64 -14.51
N HIS A 175 -9.38 5.79 -13.20
CA HIS A 175 -10.14 6.89 -12.62
C HIS A 175 -9.43 8.23 -12.87
N ALA A 176 -8.12 8.28 -12.66
CA ALA A 176 -7.34 9.49 -12.88
C ALA A 176 -7.33 9.95 -14.36
N ARG A 177 -7.33 9.01 -15.31
CA ARG A 177 -7.47 9.33 -16.75
C ARG A 177 -8.84 9.91 -17.09
N GLN A 178 -9.91 9.38 -16.49
CA GLN A 178 -11.27 9.89 -16.68
C GLN A 178 -11.42 11.31 -16.11
N GLU A 179 -10.80 11.59 -14.96
CA GLU A 179 -10.80 12.92 -14.35
C GLU A 179 -10.04 13.96 -15.19
N LEU A 180 -8.90 13.57 -15.79
CA LEU A 180 -8.17 14.43 -16.73
C LEU A 180 -8.97 14.70 -18.01
N ALA A 181 -9.62 13.69 -18.56
CA ALA A 181 -10.43 13.81 -19.78
C ALA A 181 -11.66 14.72 -19.57
N SER A 182 -12.33 14.59 -18.43
CA SER A 182 -13.48 15.44 -18.07
C SER A 182 -13.08 16.90 -17.80
N THR A 183 -11.91 17.14 -17.21
CA THR A 183 -11.39 18.50 -17.00
C THR A 183 -10.97 19.18 -18.31
N ALA A 184 -10.49 18.41 -19.30
CA ALA A 184 -10.14 18.94 -20.62
C ALA A 184 -11.36 19.24 -21.52
N GLY A 185 -12.51 18.63 -21.22
CA GLY A 185 -13.76 18.78 -22.00
C GLY A 185 -14.75 19.82 -21.47
N ALA A 186 -14.47 20.49 -20.36
CA ALA A 186 -15.34 21.53 -19.82
C ALA A 186 -15.30 22.80 -20.72
N PRO A 187 -16.40 23.20 -21.38
CA PRO A 187 -16.41 24.45 -22.13
C PRO A 187 -16.20 25.62 -21.16
N ALA A 188 -15.34 26.56 -21.55
CA ALA A 188 -15.14 27.81 -20.82
C ALA A 188 -16.49 28.55 -20.77
N ALA A 189 -17.16 28.48 -19.61
CA ALA A 189 -18.29 29.33 -19.33
C ALA A 189 -17.79 30.76 -19.16
N HIS A 190 -17.63 31.48 -20.28
CA HIS A 190 -17.49 32.92 -20.30
C HIS A 190 -18.82 33.53 -19.87
N GLY A 191 -18.89 33.96 -18.62
CA GLY A 191 -19.95 34.80 -18.09
C GLY A 191 -19.58 36.27 -18.18
N HIS A 192 -20.41 37.00 -18.95
CA HIS A 192 -20.70 38.44 -18.98
C HIS A 192 -19.63 39.41 -19.49
#